data_AF-A0A7K3Z1I0-F1
#
_entry.id   AF-A0A7K3Z1I0-F1
#
_cell.length_a   1.000
_cell.length_b   1.000
_cell.length_c   1.000
_cell.angle_alpha   90.00
_cell.angle_beta   90.00
_cell.angle_gamma   90.00
#
_symmetry.space_group_name_H-M   'P 1'
#
loop_
_entity.id
_entity.type
_entity.pdbx_description
1 polymer ?
#
loop_
_entity_poly.entity_id
_entity_poly.type
_entity_poly.pdbx_seq_one_letter_code
_entity_poly.pdbx_strand_id
1 'polypeptide(L)' 'MTSCPRCSSNAKLTGKEWKYGPFHVKQYECIGYENVVMEYYRNSKPHYS' A
#
# COMPACT_ATOMS: atom_id res chain seq x y z
N MET A 1 2.65 4.27 -11.99
CA MET A 1 2.86 4.66 -10.58
C MET A 1 1.49 4.78 -9.95
N THR A 2 1.34 4.33 -8.71
CA THR A 2 0.07 4.50 -7.98
C THR A 2 0.16 5.73 -7.09
N SER A 3 -0.98 6.31 -6.71
CA SER A 3 -0.98 7.37 -5.70
C SER A 3 -0.67 6.76 -4.33
N CYS A 4 0.23 7.40 -3.58
CA CYS A 4 0.57 7.00 -2.23
C CYS A 4 -0.62 7.27 -1.30
N PRO A 5 -1.15 6.25 -0.60
CA PRO A 5 -2.31 6.43 0.27
C PRO A 5 -2.10 7.39 1.45
N ARG A 6 -0.84 7.73 1.80
CA ARG A 6 -0.51 8.59 2.95
C ARG A 6 -0.22 10.05 2.61
N CYS A 7 0.38 10.34 1.45
CA CYS A 7 0.76 11.71 1.08
C CYS A 7 0.31 12.13 -0.31
N SER A 8 -0.43 11.27 -1.02
CA SER A 8 -0.88 11.50 -2.40
C SER A 8 0.24 11.69 -3.44
N SER A 9 1.51 11.52 -3.08
CA SER A 9 2.63 11.52 -4.02
C SER A 9 2.71 10.21 -4.79
N ASN A 10 3.61 10.11 -5.76
CA ASN A 10 3.82 8.86 -6.49
C ASN A 10 4.39 7.77 -5.57
N ALA A 11 3.77 6.59 -5.61
CA ALA A 11 4.27 5.38 -5.00
C ALA A 11 4.49 4.29 -6.06
N LYS A 12 5.53 3.50 -5.85
CA LYS A 12 5.90 2.34 -6.66
C LYS A 12 5.51 1.07 -5.91
N LEU A 13 4.81 0.17 -6.58
CA LEU A 13 4.62 -1.17 -6.04
C LEU A 13 5.98 -1.86 -5.92
N THR A 14 6.29 -2.38 -4.74
CA THR A 14 7.51 -3.15 -4.51
C THR A 14 7.41 -4.59 -5.02
N GLY A 15 6.19 -5.04 -5.36
CA GLY A 15 5.89 -6.43 -5.69
C GLY A 15 5.74 -7.34 -4.46
N LYS A 16 5.98 -6.81 -3.25
CA LYS A 16 5.74 -7.55 -2.00
C LYS A 16 4.27 -7.41 -1.61
N GLU A 17 3.57 -8.53 -1.65
CA GLU A 17 2.19 -8.66 -1.18
C GLU A 17 2.03 -9.94 -0.35
N TRP A 18 1.25 -9.88 0.72
CA TRP A 18 1.03 -11.02 1.61
C TRP A 18 -0.36 -10.98 2.23
N LYS A 19 -0.83 -12.13 2.72
CA LYS A 19 -2.08 -12.22 3.49
C LYS A 19 -1.78 -12.04 4.98
N TYR A 20 -2.55 -11.18 5.63
CA TYR A 20 -2.54 -10.95 7.07
C TYR A 20 -3.96 -11.11 7.61
N GLY A 21 -4.29 -12.33 8.07
CA GLY A 21 -5.66 -12.67 8.47
C GLY A 21 -6.68 -12.43 7.34
N PRO A 22 -7.74 -11.62 7.55
CA PRO A 22 -8.71 -11.29 6.51
C PRO A 22 -8.22 -10.22 5.52
N PHE A 23 -7.00 -9.71 5.69
CA PHE A 23 -6.44 -8.64 4.88
C PHE A 23 -5.45 -9.17 3.86
N HIS A 24 -5.50 -8.62 2.66
CA HIS A 24 -4.43 -8.71 1.67
C HIS A 24 -3.61 -7.42 1.76
N VAL A 25 -2.36 -7.53 2.19
CA VAL A 25 -1.46 -6.40 2.36
C VAL A 25 -0.60 -6.25 1.10
N LYS A 26 -0.53 -5.04 0.56
CA LYS A 26 0.41 -4.70 -0.52
C LYS A 26 1.38 -3.65 -0.03
N GLN A 27 2.65 -3.83 -0.37
CA GLN A 27 3.71 -2.90 0.00
C GLN A 27 4.11 -2.01 -1.17
N TYR A 28 4.15 -0.71 -0.90
CA TYR A 28 4.54 0.33 -1.83
C TYR A 28 5.70 1.13 -1.25
N GLU A 29 6.55 1.62 -2.13
CA GLU A 29 7.61 2.56 -1.83
C GLU A 29 7.15 3.94 -2.28
N CYS A 30 6.95 4.86 -1.34
CA CYS A 30 6.56 6.22 -1.65
C CYS A 30 7.78 7.05 -2.05
N ILE A 31 7.75 7.65 -3.23
CA ILE A 31 8.83 8.51 -3.73
C ILE A 31 8.79 9.89 -3.04
N GLY A 32 7.62 10.32 -2.53
CA GLY A 32 7.45 11.65 -1.94
C GLY A 32 8.11 11.84 -0.58
N TYR A 33 8.28 10.77 0.21
CA TYR A 33 8.92 10.83 1.53
C TYR A 33 9.87 9.66 1.76
N GLU A 34 10.21 8.91 0.70
CA GLU A 34 11.17 7.79 0.71
C GLU A 34 10.92 6.76 1.84
N ASN A 35 9.65 6.49 2.16
CA ASN A 35 9.29 5.45 3.11
C ASN A 35 8.39 4.38 2.48
N VAL A 36 8.43 3.23 3.13
CA VAL A 36 7.58 2.09 2.81
C VAL A 36 6.19 2.31 3.39
N VAL A 37 5.16 2.08 2.57
CA VAL A 37 3.76 2.04 3.01
C VAL A 37 3.11 0.73 2.69
N MET A 38 2.18 0.37 3.55
CA MET A 38 1.40 -0.85 3.45
C MET A 38 -0.06 -0.44 3.25
N GLU A 39 -0.70 -1.01 2.24
CA GLU A 39 -2.13 -0.85 2.02
C GLU A 39 -2.82 -2.17 2.30
N TYR A 40 -3.79 -2.14 3.21
CA TYR A 40 -4.54 -3.30 3.65
C TYR A 40 -5.83 -3.38 2.84
N TYR A 41 -6.07 -4.49 2.18
CA TYR A 41 -7.28 -4.73 1.40
C TYR A 41 -8.13 -5.78 2.10
N ARG A 42 -9.40 -5.49 2.36
CA ARG A 42 -10.38 -6.45 2.87
C ARG A 42 -11.50 -6.61 1.86
N ASN A 43 -11.75 -7.83 1.38
CA ASN A 43 -12.74 -8.10 0.33
C ASN A 43 -12.55 -7.23 -0.93
N SER A 44 -11.29 -7.09 -1.37
CA SER A 44 -10.90 -6.25 -2.52
C SER A 44 -11.21 -4.76 -2.38
N LYS A 45 -11.56 -4.28 -1.18
CA LYS A 45 -11.71 -2.87 -0.86
C LYS A 45 -10.54 -2.41 -0.01
N PRO A 46 -9.92 -1.25 -0.30
CA PRO A 46 -8.92 -0.67 0.58
C PRO A 46 -9.57 -0.42 1.95
N HIS A 47 -8.99 -1.02 2.98
CA HIS A 47 -9.35 -0.81 4.37
C HIS A 47 -8.31 0.14 4.96
N TYR A 48 -8.65 1.42 4.98
CA TYR A 48 -7.90 2.40 5.74
C TYR A 48 -8.21 2.16 7.22
N SER A 49 -7.21 1.70 7.96
CA SER A 49 -7.25 1.62 9.43
C SER A 49 -6.50 2.78 10.04
#